data_AF-A0A8I1U2E9-F1
#
_entry.id   AF-A0A8I1U2E9-F1
#
_cell.length_a   1.000
_cell.length_b   1.000
_cell.length_c   1.000
_cell.angle_alpha   90.00
_cell.angle_beta   90.00
_cell.angle_gamma   90.00
#
_symmetry.space_group_name_H-M   'P 1'
#
loop_
_entity.id
_entity.type
_entity.pdbx_description
1 polymer ?
#
loop_
_entity_poly.entity_id
_entity_poly.type
_entity_poly.pdbx_seq_one_letter_code
_entity_poly.pdbx_strand_id
1 'polypeptide(L)'
;MGTLLLLFLAVTTALFSPTANNFPEEKKVLQKQVQLYQFLAPIYSAQTVSTQYITEVADMLATQTPELSPLVVNKVIMSLKCAGEFNVEHNNILTIIDYSLPSNQKRLWVFDLVQKKLLFHTYVSHGIKSGQLHTRYFSNKYNSKASSIGVYQTEQAYYGRDGLSLRLDGLDRAFNDNAANRAVVIHSGWYVEEEFIKKYGRPGRSWGCPALPLKISNDIINTIKNKSLLVIYYPNDKWFNQSRFLNCDRDRPQITYKGLMEIPDVAPDDGRDEILFVGGYKLKHAESNPVAVIAAERYKAVFHKPVPLTRMLRRQINHEEYVALSAQELKTLVVQKLALNTINFVIPVLKVIRGGYYETQMQVVNLGKIKEIKINGDTQMQQHKPGFTVYLEGKTALSLNPSNEFIRWVGL
;
A
#
# COMPACT_ATOMS: atom_id res chain seq x y z
N MET A 1 -33.06 -54.61 41.64
CA MET A 1 -33.38 -54.82 40.20
C MET A 1 -33.00 -53.55 39.44
N GLY A 2 -32.18 -53.68 38.40
CA GLY A 2 -31.69 -52.56 37.58
C GLY A 2 -30.17 -52.47 37.56
N THR A 3 -29.54 -53.43 36.88
CA THR A 3 -28.08 -53.63 36.85
C THR A 3 -27.42 -52.63 35.90
N LEU A 4 -26.41 -51.93 36.41
CA LEU A 4 -25.46 -51.07 35.72
C LEU A 4 -24.33 -51.96 35.16
N LEU A 5 -23.98 -51.84 33.88
CA LEU A 5 -22.74 -52.41 33.35
C LEU A 5 -22.07 -51.43 32.38
N LEU A 6 -20.95 -50.86 32.84
CA LEU A 6 -19.94 -50.18 32.04
C LEU A 6 -19.21 -51.20 31.15
N LEU A 7 -18.91 -50.83 29.90
CA LEU A 7 -17.90 -51.51 29.11
C LEU A 7 -17.11 -50.50 28.27
N PHE A 8 -15.82 -50.43 28.58
CA PHE A 8 -14.74 -49.85 27.79
C PHE A 8 -14.73 -50.44 26.37
N LEU A 9 -14.54 -49.61 25.35
CA LEU A 9 -14.05 -50.08 24.04
C LEU A 9 -12.71 -49.45 23.70
N ALA A 10 -11.74 -50.33 23.53
CA ALA A 10 -10.36 -50.05 23.13
C ALA A 10 -10.28 -49.61 21.67
N VAL A 11 -9.29 -48.75 21.40
CA VAL A 11 -8.90 -48.26 20.09
C VAL A 11 -8.16 -49.36 19.33
N THR A 12 -8.61 -49.68 18.12
CA THR A 12 -7.80 -50.36 17.10
C THR A 12 -7.83 -49.55 15.82
N THR A 13 -6.70 -48.97 15.45
CA THR A 13 -6.46 -48.25 14.20
C THR A 13 -6.29 -49.25 13.05
N ALA A 14 -7.22 -49.26 12.09
CA ALA A 14 -7.04 -49.92 10.80
C ALA A 14 -6.89 -48.85 9.71
N LEU A 15 -5.75 -48.88 9.02
CA LEU A 15 -5.43 -48.08 7.85
C LEU A 15 -6.31 -48.52 6.67
N PHE A 16 -6.98 -47.58 6.01
CA PHE A 16 -7.62 -47.80 4.71
C PHE A 16 -7.10 -46.78 3.69
N SER A 17 -6.45 -47.30 2.65
CA SER A 17 -6.13 -46.59 1.39
C SER A 17 -7.34 -46.65 0.45
N PRO A 18 -7.61 -45.61 -0.37
CA PRO A 18 -8.66 -45.69 -1.37
C PRO A 18 -8.13 -46.32 -2.66
N THR A 19 -8.89 -47.31 -3.14
CA THR A 19 -8.71 -48.09 -4.36
C THR A 19 -9.06 -47.33 -5.62
N ALA A 20 -8.33 -47.63 -6.69
CA ALA A 20 -8.55 -47.20 -8.06
C ALA A 20 -9.77 -47.90 -8.71
N ASN A 21 -10.52 -47.16 -9.51
CA ASN A 21 -11.56 -47.69 -10.40
C ASN A 21 -10.95 -48.02 -11.78
N ASN A 22 -11.19 -49.25 -12.24
CA ASN A 22 -10.92 -49.73 -13.61
C ASN A 22 -12.12 -49.48 -14.54
N PHE A 23 -11.85 -49.30 -15.83
CA PHE A 23 -12.47 -49.93 -17.03
C PHE A 23 -12.08 -49.13 -18.30
N PRO A 24 -12.05 -49.72 -19.52
CA PRO A 24 -11.50 -51.00 -19.97
C PRO A 24 -10.45 -50.86 -21.10
N GLU A 25 -9.83 -51.98 -21.46
CA GLU A 25 -8.77 -52.16 -22.47
C GLU A 25 -9.19 -51.83 -23.92
N GLU A 26 -8.27 -51.21 -24.66
CA GLU A 26 -8.08 -51.48 -26.09
C GLU A 26 -6.57 -51.56 -26.39
N LYS A 27 -6.05 -52.79 -26.52
CA LYS A 27 -4.73 -53.09 -27.08
C LYS A 27 -4.92 -53.55 -28.52
N LYS A 28 -4.36 -52.82 -29.49
CA LYS A 28 -3.38 -53.31 -30.49
C LYS A 28 -3.30 -52.36 -31.68
N VAL A 29 -2.12 -52.36 -32.30
CA VAL A 29 -1.72 -51.65 -33.53
C VAL A 29 -1.06 -50.28 -33.24
N LEU A 30 0.25 -50.28 -33.00
CA LEU A 30 1.23 -49.64 -33.91
C LEU A 30 2.69 -49.86 -33.43
N GLN A 31 3.14 -51.11 -33.33
CA GLN A 31 4.58 -51.42 -33.41
C GLN A 31 4.93 -51.67 -34.88
N LYS A 32 5.00 -50.59 -35.66
CA LYS A 32 5.69 -50.54 -36.97
C LYS A 32 5.72 -49.10 -37.47
N GLN A 33 6.72 -48.35 -37.02
CA GLN A 33 7.47 -47.37 -37.82
C GLN A 33 8.45 -46.64 -36.89
N VAL A 34 9.62 -47.26 -36.71
CA VAL A 34 10.85 -46.50 -36.49
C VAL A 34 11.24 -45.98 -37.87
N GLN A 35 11.00 -44.70 -38.15
CA GLN A 35 11.87 -43.85 -38.96
C GLN A 35 11.29 -42.43 -39.10
N LEU A 36 12.17 -41.46 -38.85
CA LEU A 36 12.09 -40.07 -39.29
C LEU A 36 11.18 -39.10 -38.52
N TYR A 37 11.61 -38.71 -37.32
CA TYR A 37 11.34 -37.35 -36.79
C TYR A 37 12.61 -36.76 -36.18
N GLN A 38 13.57 -36.42 -37.05
CA GLN A 38 14.39 -35.23 -36.82
C GLN A 38 13.58 -34.03 -37.33
N PHE A 39 12.71 -33.48 -36.50
CA PHE A 39 12.15 -32.15 -36.74
C PHE A 39 12.09 -31.39 -35.42
N LEU A 40 13.00 -30.44 -35.32
CA LEU A 40 12.87 -29.17 -34.60
C LEU A 40 12.45 -29.29 -33.13
N ALA A 41 13.44 -29.54 -32.26
CA ALA A 41 13.38 -28.92 -30.95
C ALA A 41 13.17 -27.40 -31.18
N PRO A 42 12.20 -26.74 -30.54
CA PRO A 42 12.16 -25.30 -30.57
C PRO A 42 13.42 -24.83 -29.85
N ILE A 43 14.37 -24.31 -30.63
CA ILE A 43 15.39 -23.43 -30.10
C ILE A 43 14.58 -22.25 -29.55
N TYR A 44 14.30 -22.26 -28.25
CA TYR A 44 13.97 -21.03 -27.54
C TYR A 44 15.24 -20.18 -27.61
N SER A 45 15.39 -19.44 -28.70
CA SER A 45 16.37 -18.37 -28.77
C SER A 45 15.95 -17.37 -27.70
N ALA A 46 16.77 -17.21 -26.67
CA ALA A 46 16.75 -16.01 -25.85
C ALA A 46 16.74 -14.83 -26.83
N GLN A 47 15.60 -14.14 -26.95
CA GLN A 47 15.50 -12.98 -27.82
C GLN A 47 16.36 -11.90 -27.18
N THR A 48 17.60 -11.78 -27.64
CA THR A 48 18.40 -10.60 -27.35
C THR A 48 17.60 -9.41 -27.84
N VAL A 49 17.21 -8.54 -26.91
CA VAL A 49 16.42 -7.35 -27.25
C VAL A 49 17.23 -6.55 -28.26
N SER A 50 16.69 -6.33 -29.46
CA SER A 50 17.45 -5.68 -30.51
C SER A 50 17.79 -4.24 -30.12
N THR A 51 19.01 -3.80 -30.42
CA THR A 51 19.46 -2.41 -30.17
C THR A 51 18.48 -1.40 -30.77
N GLN A 52 17.88 -1.72 -31.93
CA GLN A 52 16.88 -0.90 -32.60
C GLN A 52 15.61 -0.72 -31.74
N TYR A 53 15.07 -1.80 -31.17
CA TYR A 53 13.89 -1.71 -30.31
C TYR A 53 14.15 -0.82 -29.09
N ILE A 54 15.32 -0.97 -28.45
CA ILE A 54 15.68 -0.15 -27.29
C ILE A 54 15.74 1.34 -27.66
N THR A 55 16.36 1.69 -28.80
CA THR A 55 16.41 3.06 -29.29
C THR A 55 15.01 3.62 -29.55
N GLU A 56 14.14 2.85 -30.20
CA GLU A 56 12.76 3.27 -30.48
C GLU A 56 11.93 3.51 -29.21
N VAL A 57 12.11 2.68 -28.18
CA VAL A 57 11.46 2.89 -26.87
C VAL A 57 12.03 4.14 -26.19
N ALA A 58 13.34 4.38 -26.26
CA ALA A 58 13.97 5.57 -25.69
C ALA A 58 13.43 6.85 -26.32
N ASP A 59 13.33 6.87 -27.65
CA ASP A 59 12.78 8.00 -28.41
C ASP A 59 11.30 8.21 -28.08
N MET A 60 10.51 7.15 -27.97
CA MET A 60 9.11 7.23 -27.56
C MET A 60 8.96 7.85 -26.16
N LEU A 61 9.74 7.39 -25.18
CA LEU A 61 9.71 7.94 -23.82
C LEU A 61 10.08 9.43 -23.83
N ALA A 62 11.18 9.79 -24.50
CA ALA A 62 11.65 11.18 -24.55
C ALA A 62 10.68 12.13 -25.26
N THR A 63 10.00 11.65 -26.32
CA THR A 63 9.07 12.47 -27.12
C THR A 63 7.69 12.63 -26.47
N GLN A 64 7.16 11.57 -25.85
CA GLN A 64 5.82 11.60 -25.26
C GLN A 64 5.80 12.07 -23.80
N THR A 65 6.96 12.14 -23.13
CA THR A 65 7.08 12.60 -21.74
C THR A 65 8.22 13.60 -21.58
N PRO A 66 8.09 14.83 -22.11
CA PRO A 66 9.12 15.86 -21.96
C PRO A 66 9.40 16.24 -20.49
N GLU A 67 8.47 15.96 -19.57
CA GLU A 67 8.65 16.13 -18.13
C GLU A 67 9.49 15.03 -17.46
N LEU A 68 9.69 13.88 -18.13
CA LEU A 68 10.49 12.77 -17.59
C LEU A 68 11.98 13.07 -17.82
N SER A 69 12.75 13.13 -16.74
CA SER A 69 14.17 13.46 -16.82
C SER A 69 14.92 12.49 -17.75
N PRO A 70 15.86 12.98 -18.59
CA PRO A 70 16.72 12.11 -19.41
C PRO A 70 17.46 11.04 -18.60
N LEU A 71 17.79 11.34 -17.33
CA LEU A 71 18.40 10.35 -16.43
C LEU A 71 17.43 9.21 -16.09
N VAL A 72 16.14 9.52 -15.86
CA VAL A 72 15.11 8.52 -15.60
C VAL A 72 14.91 7.65 -16.84
N VAL A 73 14.78 8.27 -18.02
CA VAL A 73 14.68 7.57 -19.31
C VAL A 73 15.87 6.61 -19.47
N ASN A 74 17.09 7.08 -19.24
CA ASN A 74 18.30 6.25 -19.34
C ASN A 74 18.25 5.02 -18.40
N LYS A 75 17.86 5.20 -17.14
CA LYS A 75 17.77 4.09 -16.17
C LYS A 75 16.64 3.12 -16.48
N VAL A 76 15.51 3.60 -16.97
CA VAL A 76 14.39 2.77 -17.42
C VAL A 76 14.79 1.93 -18.63
N ILE A 77 15.44 2.54 -19.63
CA ILE A 77 15.94 1.84 -20.80
C ILE A 77 16.98 0.77 -20.43
N MET A 78 17.90 1.09 -19.52
CA MET A 78 18.85 0.10 -19.02
C MET A 78 18.13 -1.06 -18.31
N SER A 79 17.08 -0.76 -17.53
CA SER A 79 16.26 -1.78 -16.86
C SER A 79 15.58 -2.72 -17.85
N LEU A 80 15.05 -2.20 -18.96
CA LEU A 80 14.48 -3.00 -20.05
C LEU A 80 15.53 -3.87 -20.74
N LYS A 81 16.69 -3.29 -21.11
CA LYS A 81 17.80 -4.05 -21.71
C LYS A 81 18.18 -5.22 -20.80
N CYS A 82 18.41 -4.95 -19.52
CA CYS A 82 18.83 -5.97 -18.57
C CYS A 82 17.73 -6.99 -18.24
N ALA A 83 16.46 -6.61 -18.26
CA ALA A 83 15.36 -7.57 -18.17
C ALA A 83 15.39 -8.57 -19.34
N GLY A 84 15.69 -8.09 -20.55
CA GLY A 84 15.92 -8.93 -21.73
C GLY A 84 17.10 -9.88 -21.58
N GLU A 85 18.28 -9.37 -21.17
CA GLU A 85 19.49 -10.18 -20.93
C GLU A 85 19.26 -11.30 -19.90
N PHE A 86 18.43 -11.05 -18.90
CA PHE A 86 18.09 -12.04 -17.88
C PHE A 86 16.86 -12.89 -18.20
N ASN A 87 16.30 -12.76 -19.41
CA ASN A 87 15.11 -13.47 -19.86
C ASN A 87 13.94 -13.34 -18.87
N VAL A 88 13.74 -12.14 -18.31
CA VAL A 88 12.56 -11.85 -17.50
C VAL A 88 11.35 -11.88 -18.42
N GLU A 89 10.46 -12.85 -18.21
CA GLU A 89 9.20 -12.91 -18.95
C GLU A 89 8.35 -11.69 -18.61
N HIS A 90 7.87 -10.92 -19.58
CA HIS A 90 6.93 -9.83 -19.32
C HIS A 90 6.07 -9.53 -20.54
N ASN A 91 4.93 -8.87 -20.32
CA ASN A 91 4.09 -8.36 -21.40
C ASN A 91 4.65 -7.02 -21.95
N ASN A 92 3.96 -6.43 -22.91
CA ASN A 92 4.37 -5.19 -23.59
C ASN A 92 4.05 -3.90 -22.81
N ILE A 93 3.54 -3.99 -21.58
CA ILE A 93 3.17 -2.83 -20.78
C ILE A 93 4.32 -2.47 -19.82
N LEU A 94 4.68 -1.18 -19.80
CA LEU A 94 5.68 -0.62 -18.89
C LEU A 94 5.04 0.43 -18.00
N THR A 95 5.24 0.32 -16.70
CA THR A 95 4.92 1.38 -15.74
C THR A 95 6.19 2.01 -15.20
N ILE A 96 6.24 3.33 -15.12
CA ILE A 96 7.33 4.10 -14.54
C ILE A 96 6.78 4.91 -13.39
N ILE A 97 7.44 4.87 -12.23
CA ILE A 97 7.19 5.78 -11.12
C ILE A 97 8.47 6.54 -10.82
N ASP A 98 8.44 7.87 -10.92
CA ASP A 98 9.56 8.72 -10.53
C ASP A 98 9.34 9.28 -9.12
N TYR A 99 9.96 8.66 -8.13
CA TYR A 99 9.88 9.11 -6.74
C TYR A 99 10.82 10.28 -6.40
N SER A 100 11.66 10.74 -7.33
CA SER A 100 12.42 11.99 -7.17
C SER A 100 11.52 13.22 -7.25
N LEU A 101 10.39 13.12 -7.97
CA LEU A 101 9.36 14.14 -8.02
C LEU A 101 8.52 14.18 -6.73
N PRO A 102 8.07 15.37 -6.29
CA PRO A 102 7.17 15.50 -5.15
C PRO A 102 5.83 14.80 -5.42
N SER A 103 5.20 14.28 -4.36
CA SER A 103 3.97 13.49 -4.47
C SER A 103 2.74 14.27 -4.94
N ASN A 104 2.80 15.60 -4.95
CA ASN A 104 1.77 16.47 -5.50
C ASN A 104 1.93 16.75 -7.01
N GLN A 105 2.83 16.05 -7.69
CA GLN A 105 2.97 16.04 -9.14
C GLN A 105 2.57 14.68 -9.72
N LYS A 106 2.09 14.68 -10.97
CA LYS A 106 1.87 13.44 -11.72
C LYS A 106 3.23 12.83 -12.02
N ARG A 107 3.50 11.67 -11.42
CA ARG A 107 4.82 11.02 -11.39
C ARG A 107 4.74 9.51 -11.64
N LEU A 108 3.61 9.06 -12.18
CA LEU A 108 3.41 7.72 -12.70
C LEU A 108 3.03 7.80 -14.17
N TRP A 109 3.69 6.99 -14.98
CA TRP A 109 3.40 6.83 -16.40
C TRP A 109 3.19 5.35 -16.72
N VAL A 110 2.28 5.05 -17.64
CA VAL A 110 2.05 3.69 -18.18
C VAL A 110 2.11 3.75 -19.69
N PHE A 111 2.86 2.85 -20.31
CA PHE A 111 3.07 2.79 -21.75
C PHE A 111 2.73 1.42 -22.31
N ASP A 112 2.18 1.41 -23.52
CA ASP A 112 2.22 0.25 -24.40
C ASP A 112 3.46 0.35 -25.29
N LEU A 113 4.42 -0.55 -25.10
CA LEU A 113 5.70 -0.56 -25.81
C LEU A 113 5.58 -1.06 -27.26
N VAL A 114 4.53 -1.81 -27.60
CA VAL A 114 4.28 -2.30 -28.97
C VAL A 114 3.56 -1.21 -29.78
N GLN A 115 2.52 -0.61 -29.21
CA GLN A 115 1.80 0.51 -29.83
C GLN A 115 2.57 1.83 -29.75
N LYS A 116 3.68 1.86 -29.00
CA LYS A 116 4.51 3.03 -28.74
C LYS A 116 3.69 4.21 -28.23
N LYS A 117 2.90 3.99 -27.19
CA LYS A 117 1.88 4.95 -26.73
C LYS A 117 1.86 5.10 -25.21
N LEU A 118 1.85 6.35 -24.75
CA LEU A 118 1.49 6.71 -23.38
C LEU A 118 -0.01 6.45 -23.15
N LEU A 119 -0.32 5.58 -22.19
CA LEU A 119 -1.68 5.20 -21.81
C LEU A 119 -2.20 6.02 -20.63
N PHE A 120 -1.36 6.23 -19.62
CA PHE A 120 -1.75 6.94 -18.39
C PHE A 120 -0.61 7.82 -17.87
N HIS A 121 -0.95 9.01 -17.36
CA HIS A 121 -0.05 9.90 -16.63
C HIS A 121 -0.79 10.48 -15.41
N THR A 122 -0.36 10.13 -14.20
CA THR A 122 -1.15 10.43 -12.99
C THR A 122 -0.35 10.51 -11.69
N TYR A 123 -1.03 10.87 -10.61
CA TYR A 123 -0.52 10.90 -9.24
C TYR A 123 -0.32 9.48 -8.68
N VAL A 124 0.67 9.34 -7.80
CA VAL A 124 0.88 8.10 -7.04
C VAL A 124 1.46 8.40 -5.67
N SER A 125 0.91 7.80 -4.62
CA SER A 125 1.42 7.96 -3.24
C SER A 125 2.68 7.13 -2.99
N HIS A 126 3.32 7.37 -1.84
CA HIS A 126 4.38 6.51 -1.28
C HIS A 126 4.04 6.11 0.16
N GLY A 127 4.90 5.30 0.77
CA GLY A 127 4.76 4.88 2.17
C GLY A 127 4.97 6.01 3.17
N ILE A 128 4.23 5.97 4.28
CA ILE A 128 4.25 7.00 5.33
C ILE A 128 5.66 7.24 5.90
N LYS A 129 6.51 6.20 5.95
CA LYS A 129 7.90 6.32 6.40
C LYS A 129 8.89 6.76 5.32
N SER A 130 8.43 7.01 4.09
CA SER A 130 9.27 7.51 3.01
C SER A 130 9.41 9.03 2.99
N GLY A 131 8.59 9.77 3.73
CA GLY A 131 8.58 11.23 3.74
C GLY A 131 7.16 11.80 3.72
N GLN A 132 7.03 13.13 3.70
CA GLN A 132 5.72 13.79 3.65
C GLN A 132 5.33 14.16 2.21
N LEU A 133 5.97 15.19 1.65
CA LEU A 133 5.76 15.60 0.26
C LEU A 133 6.71 14.86 -0.69
N HIS A 134 8.01 14.89 -0.36
CA HIS A 134 9.06 14.22 -1.13
C HIS A 134 9.33 12.83 -0.57
N THR A 135 9.59 11.88 -1.46
CA THR A 135 10.05 10.53 -1.10
C THR A 135 11.55 10.62 -0.83
N ARG A 136 11.97 10.55 0.43
CA ARG A 136 13.37 10.70 0.87
C ARG A 136 13.95 9.44 1.50
N TYR A 137 13.11 8.48 1.87
CA TYR A 137 13.54 7.24 2.50
C TYR A 137 12.91 6.03 1.82
N PHE A 138 13.71 4.98 1.64
CA PHE A 138 13.29 3.73 1.02
C PHE A 138 13.75 2.55 1.86
N SER A 139 12.96 1.49 1.87
CA SER A 139 13.32 0.30 2.63
C SER A 139 12.70 -0.95 2.05
N ASN A 140 13.52 -2.00 2.02
CA ASN A 140 13.11 -3.35 1.68
C ASN A 140 12.81 -4.22 2.93
N LYS A 141 12.89 -3.63 4.13
CA LYS A 141 12.68 -4.37 5.39
C LYS A 141 11.19 -4.62 5.63
N TYR A 142 10.88 -5.77 6.23
CA TYR A 142 9.53 -6.08 6.69
C TYR A 142 9.04 -5.02 7.69
N ASN A 143 7.75 -4.64 7.59
CA ASN A 143 7.10 -3.65 8.45
C ASN A 143 7.77 -2.25 8.50
N SER A 144 8.62 -1.89 7.53
CA SER A 144 9.27 -0.57 7.45
C SER A 144 8.29 0.58 7.21
N LYS A 145 7.11 0.28 6.64
CA LYS A 145 6.09 1.25 6.20
C LYS A 145 6.59 2.27 5.16
N ALA A 146 7.74 2.00 4.54
CA ALA A 146 8.36 2.80 3.49
C ALA A 146 8.20 2.12 2.13
N SER A 147 8.20 2.88 1.05
CA SER A 147 8.28 2.33 -0.30
C SER A 147 9.70 1.81 -0.61
N SER A 148 9.84 1.04 -1.68
CA SER A 148 11.12 0.53 -2.19
C SER A 148 11.28 0.87 -3.67
N ILE A 149 12.52 1.14 -4.09
CA ILE A 149 12.88 1.40 -5.50
C ILE A 149 13.29 0.11 -6.21
N GLY A 150 13.45 0.18 -7.53
CA GLY A 150 13.93 -0.93 -8.35
C GLY A 150 12.88 -1.44 -9.34
N VAL A 151 13.19 -2.58 -9.95
CA VAL A 151 12.35 -3.23 -10.96
C VAL A 151 11.41 -4.24 -10.30
N TYR A 152 10.14 -4.17 -10.65
CA TYR A 152 9.08 -5.08 -10.22
C TYR A 152 8.43 -5.72 -11.44
N GLN A 153 7.83 -6.89 -11.21
CA GLN A 153 6.86 -7.50 -12.11
C GLN A 153 5.48 -7.47 -11.44
N THR A 154 4.45 -7.15 -12.19
CA THR A 154 3.07 -7.24 -11.70
C THR A 154 2.52 -8.66 -11.83
N GLU A 155 1.68 -9.08 -10.90
CA GLU A 155 1.02 -10.39 -10.97
C GLU A 155 -0.48 -10.28 -11.30
N GLN A 156 -1.29 -11.17 -10.74
CA GLN A 156 -2.74 -11.11 -10.83
C GLN A 156 -3.30 -10.06 -9.87
N ALA A 157 -4.35 -9.39 -10.33
CA ALA A 157 -5.16 -8.54 -9.47
C ALA A 157 -6.07 -9.40 -8.58
N TYR A 158 -6.37 -8.91 -7.38
CA TYR A 158 -7.30 -9.53 -6.44
C TYR A 158 -8.12 -8.45 -5.73
N TYR A 159 -9.24 -8.84 -5.13
CA TYR A 159 -10.03 -7.94 -4.30
C TYR A 159 -9.61 -8.08 -2.84
N GLY A 160 -9.09 -6.99 -2.28
CA GLY A 160 -8.67 -6.87 -0.88
C GLY A 160 -9.44 -5.76 -0.14
N ARG A 161 -8.90 -5.36 1.01
CA ARG A 161 -9.52 -4.32 1.86
C ARG A 161 -9.57 -2.94 1.20
N ASP A 162 -8.70 -2.68 0.23
CA ASP A 162 -8.62 -1.43 -0.52
C ASP A 162 -9.25 -1.56 -1.93
N GLY A 163 -10.11 -2.57 -2.12
CA GLY A 163 -10.76 -2.88 -3.39
C GLY A 163 -9.86 -3.68 -4.31
N LEU A 164 -9.98 -3.45 -5.62
CA LEU A 164 -9.11 -4.07 -6.62
C LEU A 164 -7.66 -3.66 -6.33
N SER A 165 -6.80 -4.64 -6.12
CA SER A 165 -5.40 -4.48 -5.75
C SER A 165 -4.53 -5.40 -6.59
N LEU A 166 -3.32 -4.96 -6.92
CA LEU A 166 -2.40 -5.68 -7.79
C LEU A 166 -1.13 -6.05 -7.03
N ARG A 167 -0.84 -7.34 -6.95
CA ARG A 167 0.40 -7.83 -6.33
C ARG A 167 1.62 -7.41 -7.15
N LEU A 168 2.67 -7.05 -6.43
CA LEU A 168 3.98 -6.71 -7.00
C LEU A 168 5.00 -7.74 -6.53
N ASP A 169 5.67 -8.35 -7.48
CA ASP A 169 6.88 -9.12 -7.25
C ASP A 169 8.12 -8.24 -7.46
N GLY A 170 9.04 -8.26 -6.50
CA GLY A 170 10.24 -7.44 -6.55
C GLY A 170 11.40 -8.22 -7.15
N LEU A 171 11.91 -7.78 -8.29
CA LEU A 171 12.94 -8.52 -9.02
C LEU A 171 14.37 -8.10 -8.60
N ASP A 172 14.50 -6.92 -8.01
CA ASP A 172 15.78 -6.26 -7.75
C ASP A 172 16.28 -6.59 -6.34
N ARG A 173 17.20 -7.56 -6.29
CA ARG A 173 17.75 -8.12 -5.04
C ARG A 173 18.28 -7.02 -4.12
N ALA A 174 17.95 -7.13 -2.83
CA ALA A 174 18.25 -6.15 -1.78
C ALA A 174 17.53 -4.80 -1.86
N PHE A 175 16.93 -4.43 -3.00
CA PHE A 175 16.20 -3.16 -3.16
C PHE A 175 14.69 -3.32 -2.98
N ASN A 176 14.11 -4.37 -3.58
CA ASN A 176 12.68 -4.63 -3.51
C ASN A 176 12.28 -6.11 -3.47
N ASP A 177 13.23 -7.06 -3.46
CA ASP A 177 12.99 -8.51 -3.44
C ASP A 177 12.18 -9.04 -2.24
N ASN A 178 11.85 -8.20 -1.27
CA ASN A 178 10.95 -8.53 -0.17
C ASN A 178 9.51 -8.00 -0.38
N ALA A 179 9.18 -7.44 -1.54
CA ALA A 179 7.90 -6.77 -1.81
C ALA A 179 6.68 -7.67 -1.57
N ALA A 180 6.71 -8.91 -2.08
CA ALA A 180 5.63 -9.88 -1.89
C ALA A 180 5.44 -10.24 -0.40
N ASN A 181 6.51 -10.56 0.33
CA ASN A 181 6.48 -10.85 1.77
C ASN A 181 6.01 -9.65 2.62
N ARG A 182 6.21 -8.44 2.11
CA ARG A 182 5.75 -7.19 2.70
C ARG A 182 4.31 -6.85 2.33
N ALA A 183 3.65 -7.70 1.53
CA ALA A 183 2.33 -7.46 0.95
C ALA A 183 2.23 -6.09 0.24
N VAL A 184 3.29 -5.70 -0.46
CA VAL A 184 3.30 -4.47 -1.27
C VAL A 184 2.48 -4.71 -2.52
N VAL A 185 1.48 -3.86 -2.73
CA VAL A 185 0.55 -3.92 -3.87
C VAL A 185 0.34 -2.53 -4.45
N ILE A 186 -0.12 -2.45 -5.70
CA ILE A 186 -0.77 -1.24 -6.20
C ILE A 186 -2.24 -1.31 -5.80
N HIS A 187 -2.77 -0.23 -5.22
CA HIS A 187 -4.17 -0.15 -4.83
C HIS A 187 -4.73 1.26 -5.04
N SER A 188 -6.04 1.40 -4.87
CA SER A 188 -6.74 2.68 -4.98
C SER A 188 -6.70 3.48 -3.67
N GLY A 189 -6.79 4.81 -3.72
CA GLY A 189 -6.87 5.67 -2.54
C GLY A 189 -7.50 7.04 -2.82
N TRP A 190 -8.60 7.37 -2.14
CA TRP A 190 -9.31 8.65 -2.30
C TRP A 190 -8.44 9.87 -1.98
N TYR A 191 -7.49 9.68 -1.06
CA TYR A 191 -6.51 10.70 -0.66
C TYR A 191 -5.43 10.95 -1.72
N VAL A 192 -5.50 10.30 -2.89
CA VAL A 192 -4.60 10.51 -4.03
C VAL A 192 -5.32 11.26 -5.18
N GLU A 193 -6.62 11.54 -5.03
CA GLU A 193 -7.37 12.32 -6.01
C GLU A 193 -6.82 13.74 -6.15
N GLU A 194 -6.86 14.28 -7.36
CA GLU A 194 -6.33 15.61 -7.67
C GLU A 194 -6.96 16.71 -6.81
N GLU A 195 -8.27 16.63 -6.57
CA GLU A 195 -8.99 17.58 -5.71
C GLU A 195 -8.53 17.53 -4.25
N PHE A 196 -8.19 16.34 -3.74
CA PHE A 196 -7.59 16.21 -2.41
C PHE A 196 -6.20 16.86 -2.37
N ILE A 197 -5.38 16.61 -3.40
CA ILE A 197 -4.03 17.17 -3.50
C ILE A 197 -4.08 18.70 -3.59
N LYS A 198 -5.01 19.27 -4.38
CA LYS A 198 -5.23 20.73 -4.45
C LYS A 198 -5.63 21.31 -3.09
N LYS A 199 -6.54 20.63 -2.37
CA LYS A 199 -7.04 21.08 -1.06
C LYS A 199 -5.97 21.04 0.04
N TYR A 200 -5.09 20.03 0.02
CA TYR A 200 -4.17 19.74 1.13
C TYR A 200 -2.69 19.86 0.79
N GLY A 201 -2.36 20.21 -0.45
CA GLY A 201 -0.99 20.43 -0.95
C GLY A 201 -0.20 19.15 -1.26
N ARG A 202 -0.69 17.97 -0.86
CA ARG A 202 -0.10 16.65 -1.15
C ARG A 202 -1.13 15.52 -1.04
N PRO A 203 -0.90 14.35 -1.67
CA PRO A 203 -1.73 13.18 -1.41
C PRO A 203 -1.47 12.62 -0.01
N GLY A 204 -2.40 11.79 0.46
CA GLY A 204 -2.15 10.90 1.58
C GLY A 204 -1.10 9.81 1.28
N ARG A 205 -0.67 9.08 2.31
CA ARG A 205 0.42 8.10 2.27
C ARG A 205 -0.02 6.72 2.74
N SER A 206 0.39 5.70 1.99
CA SER A 206 0.13 4.29 2.30
C SER A 206 1.13 3.76 3.34
N TRP A 207 1.21 2.42 3.50
CA TRP A 207 2.26 1.76 4.29
C TRP A 207 3.39 1.17 3.43
N GLY A 208 3.64 1.76 2.27
CA GLY A 208 4.72 1.37 1.35
C GLY A 208 4.21 1.07 -0.06
N CYS A 209 2.93 0.73 -0.18
CA CYS A 209 2.22 0.50 -1.43
C CYS A 209 2.11 1.77 -2.29
N PRO A 210 2.35 1.72 -3.61
CA PRO A 210 1.94 2.80 -4.49
C PRO A 210 0.40 2.84 -4.56
N ALA A 211 -0.22 3.92 -4.08
CA ALA A 211 -1.67 4.11 -4.18
C ALA A 211 -2.00 5.09 -5.30
N LEU A 212 -3.05 4.80 -6.07
CA LEU A 212 -3.52 5.55 -7.23
C LEU A 212 -4.83 6.30 -6.93
N PRO A 213 -5.19 7.34 -7.70
CA PRO A 213 -6.52 7.95 -7.61
C PRO A 213 -7.61 6.90 -7.85
N LEU A 214 -8.66 6.92 -7.04
CA LEU A 214 -9.78 5.99 -7.11
C LEU A 214 -10.34 5.91 -8.54
N LYS A 215 -10.59 7.08 -9.16
CA LYS A 215 -11.32 7.21 -10.43
C LYS A 215 -10.72 6.42 -11.58
N ILE A 216 -9.40 6.21 -11.58
CA ILE A 216 -8.65 5.60 -12.70
C ILE A 216 -7.93 4.31 -12.29
N SER A 217 -7.91 3.99 -11.00
CA SER A 217 -7.13 2.87 -10.45
C SER A 217 -7.50 1.52 -11.07
N ASN A 218 -8.80 1.27 -11.32
CA ASN A 218 -9.25 0.02 -11.93
C ASN A 218 -8.75 -0.13 -13.37
N ASP A 219 -8.79 0.93 -14.18
CA ASP A 219 -8.36 0.89 -15.57
C ASP A 219 -6.84 0.68 -15.65
N ILE A 220 -6.08 1.37 -14.80
CA ILE A 220 -4.64 1.17 -14.69
C ILE A 220 -4.35 -0.26 -14.26
N ILE A 221 -4.90 -0.75 -13.15
CA ILE A 221 -4.64 -2.11 -12.64
C ILE A 221 -4.99 -3.17 -13.69
N ASN A 222 -6.11 -3.01 -14.41
CA ASN A 222 -6.48 -3.95 -15.47
C ASN A 222 -5.54 -3.90 -16.68
N THR A 223 -4.92 -2.75 -16.95
CA THR A 223 -3.92 -2.59 -18.02
C THR A 223 -2.58 -3.20 -17.62
N ILE A 224 -2.14 -2.97 -16.38
CA ILE A 224 -0.79 -3.34 -15.94
C ILE A 224 -0.72 -4.71 -15.25
N LYS A 225 -1.83 -5.45 -15.10
CA LYS A 225 -1.77 -6.81 -14.53
C LYS A 225 -1.12 -7.81 -15.48
N ASN A 226 -0.81 -8.99 -14.97
CA ASN A 226 -0.33 -10.15 -15.73
C ASN A 226 1.06 -9.92 -16.38
N LYS A 227 2.09 -9.82 -15.52
CA LYS A 227 3.51 -9.76 -15.90
C LYS A 227 3.92 -8.49 -16.64
N SER A 228 3.38 -7.32 -16.30
CA SER A 228 3.95 -6.06 -16.78
C SER A 228 5.19 -5.69 -15.98
N LEU A 229 6.11 -4.94 -16.58
CA LEU A 229 7.24 -4.37 -15.84
C LEU A 229 6.85 -3.04 -15.18
N LEU A 230 7.31 -2.85 -13.95
CA LEU A 230 7.21 -1.61 -13.20
C LEU A 230 8.59 -1.17 -12.74
N VAL A 231 9.03 0.01 -13.15
CA VAL A 231 10.29 0.61 -12.70
C VAL A 231 9.98 1.75 -11.74
N ILE A 232 10.37 1.59 -10.47
CA ILE A 232 10.29 2.66 -9.46
C ILE A 232 11.67 3.29 -9.32
N TYR A 233 11.80 4.51 -9.83
CA TYR A 233 13.05 5.26 -9.89
C TYR A 233 13.22 6.22 -8.70
N TYR A 234 14.45 6.35 -8.22
CA TYR A 234 14.96 7.45 -7.41
C TYR A 234 16.47 7.57 -7.64
N PRO A 235 17.08 8.78 -7.62
CA PRO A 235 18.53 8.94 -7.71
C PRO A 235 19.19 8.34 -6.45
N ASN A 236 19.75 7.14 -6.59
CA ASN A 236 20.42 6.43 -5.50
C ASN A 236 21.66 5.71 -6.00
N ASP A 237 22.83 6.15 -5.55
CA ASP A 237 24.13 5.62 -6.01
C ASP A 237 24.26 4.12 -5.71
N LYS A 238 23.77 3.66 -4.55
CA LYS A 238 23.78 2.24 -4.19
C LYS A 238 22.97 1.39 -5.19
N TRP A 239 21.76 1.83 -5.53
CA TRP A 239 20.92 1.18 -6.53
C TRP A 239 21.55 1.21 -7.92
N PHE A 240 22.08 2.36 -8.34
CA PHE A 240 22.74 2.50 -9.63
C PHE A 240 23.94 1.57 -9.80
N ASN A 241 24.72 1.35 -8.73
CA ASN A 241 25.93 0.53 -8.77
C ASN A 241 25.67 -0.97 -8.53
N GLN A 242 24.63 -1.34 -7.78
CA GLN A 242 24.43 -2.73 -7.32
C GLN A 242 23.24 -3.44 -7.96
N SER A 243 22.28 -2.71 -8.53
CA SER A 243 21.14 -3.33 -9.21
C SER A 243 21.62 -4.12 -10.40
N ARG A 244 21.21 -5.40 -10.48
CA ARG A 244 21.46 -6.21 -11.68
C ARG A 244 20.77 -5.63 -12.91
N PHE A 245 19.63 -4.95 -12.72
CA PHE A 245 18.86 -4.35 -13.80
C PHE A 245 19.47 -3.05 -14.34
N LEU A 246 20.54 -2.56 -13.73
CA LEU A 246 21.30 -1.42 -14.24
C LEU A 246 22.71 -1.81 -14.70
N ASN A 247 23.12 -3.05 -14.44
CA ASN A 247 24.49 -3.55 -14.59
C ASN A 247 24.54 -4.98 -15.20
N CYS A 248 23.76 -5.23 -16.26
CA CYS A 248 23.79 -6.51 -16.99
C CYS A 248 24.94 -6.60 -18.01
N ASP A 249 25.51 -5.46 -18.39
CA ASP A 249 26.61 -5.39 -19.35
C ASP A 249 27.94 -5.59 -18.62
N ARG A 250 28.54 -6.77 -18.78
CA ARG A 250 29.76 -7.17 -18.05
C ARG A 250 31.00 -6.38 -18.46
N ASP A 251 31.00 -5.80 -19.66
CA ASP A 251 32.15 -5.11 -20.25
C ASP A 251 32.09 -3.59 -20.05
N ARG A 252 31.02 -3.08 -19.42
CA ARG A 252 30.89 -1.65 -19.13
C ARG A 252 31.80 -1.25 -17.96
N PRO A 253 32.64 -0.22 -18.11
CA PRO A 253 33.39 0.34 -16.99
C PRO A 253 32.42 0.69 -15.87
N GLN A 254 32.70 0.22 -14.65
CA GLN A 254 31.94 0.57 -13.45
C GLN A 254 32.12 2.08 -13.19
N ILE A 255 31.22 2.89 -13.75
CA ILE A 255 31.18 4.32 -13.44
C ILE A 255 30.68 4.43 -12.01
N THR A 256 31.59 4.77 -11.08
CA THR A 256 31.21 5.05 -9.71
C THR A 256 30.42 6.37 -9.71
N TYR A 257 29.10 6.30 -9.63
CA TYR A 257 28.28 7.46 -9.34
C TYR A 257 28.60 7.89 -7.91
N LYS A 258 29.23 9.06 -7.77
CA LYS A 258 29.61 9.63 -6.48
C LYS A 258 28.85 10.94 -6.31
N GLY A 259 27.86 10.96 -5.41
CA GLY A 259 27.31 12.21 -4.86
C GLY A 259 26.01 12.72 -5.47
N LEU A 260 25.08 11.84 -5.88
CA LEU A 260 23.77 12.30 -6.37
C LEU A 260 22.72 12.51 -5.27
N MET A 261 22.68 11.65 -4.24
CA MET A 261 21.91 11.81 -3.00
C MET A 261 22.08 10.54 -2.13
N GLU A 262 22.48 10.70 -0.86
CA GLU A 262 22.43 9.59 0.10
C GLU A 262 21.01 9.46 0.66
N ILE A 263 20.46 8.24 0.60
CA ILE A 263 19.22 7.92 1.31
C ILE A 263 19.59 7.79 2.80
N PRO A 264 18.95 8.52 3.72
CA PRO A 264 19.23 8.40 5.15
C PRO A 264 19.01 6.96 5.63
N ASP A 265 19.81 6.49 6.58
CA ASP A 265 19.69 5.13 7.12
C ASP A 265 18.43 4.93 7.96
N VAL A 266 17.92 6.02 8.54
CA VAL A 266 16.76 6.04 9.42
C VAL A 266 15.60 6.77 8.74
N ALA A 267 14.40 6.21 8.87
CA ALA A 267 13.19 6.84 8.38
C ALA A 267 12.95 8.18 9.10
N PRO A 268 12.48 9.22 8.39
CA PRO A 268 12.10 10.48 9.03
C PRO A 268 11.03 10.26 10.12
N ASP A 269 11.10 11.07 11.18
CA ASP A 269 10.01 11.17 12.14
C ASP A 269 8.85 11.95 11.50
N ASP A 270 7.64 11.45 11.71
CA ASP A 270 6.40 12.09 11.24
C ASP A 270 5.82 13.06 12.27
N GLY A 271 6.40 13.15 13.48
CA GLY A 271 5.97 14.09 14.52
C GLY A 271 4.50 13.93 14.88
N ARG A 272 4.05 12.69 15.13
CA ARG A 272 2.63 12.40 15.39
C ARG A 272 2.22 12.82 16.80
N ASP A 273 1.25 13.72 16.87
CA ASP A 273 0.51 14.06 18.10
C ASP A 273 -0.21 12.84 18.67
N GLU A 274 -0.47 12.85 19.99
CA GLU A 274 -1.45 11.93 20.57
C GLU A 274 -2.85 12.15 19.96
N ILE A 275 -3.62 11.06 19.95
CA ILE A 275 -5.06 11.08 19.70
C ILE A 275 -5.81 10.48 20.89
N LEU A 276 -7.11 10.76 20.95
CA LEU A 276 -7.95 10.44 22.10
C LEU A 276 -8.79 9.19 21.85
N PHE A 277 -8.54 8.14 22.62
CA PHE A 277 -9.29 6.87 22.56
C PHE A 277 -10.35 6.78 23.65
N VAL A 278 -11.53 6.26 23.31
CA VAL A 278 -12.57 5.91 24.29
C VAL A 278 -12.13 4.71 25.11
N GLY A 279 -12.04 4.85 26.42
CA GLY A 279 -11.73 3.78 27.36
C GLY A 279 -12.93 2.87 27.65
N GLY A 280 -12.65 1.60 27.94
CA GLY A 280 -13.66 0.62 28.37
C GLY A 280 -14.65 0.16 27.29
N TYR A 281 -14.52 0.64 26.05
CA TYR A 281 -15.39 0.24 24.95
C TYR A 281 -14.93 -1.09 24.34
N LYS A 282 -15.83 -2.07 24.25
CA LYS A 282 -15.58 -3.36 23.58
C LYS A 282 -16.58 -3.57 22.46
N LEU A 283 -16.11 -3.58 21.22
CA LEU A 283 -16.90 -4.00 20.06
C LEU A 283 -16.28 -5.26 19.47
N LYS A 284 -17.12 -6.27 19.24
CA LYS A 284 -16.69 -7.52 18.60
C LYS A 284 -16.17 -7.21 17.20
N HIS A 285 -14.98 -7.72 16.85
CA HIS A 285 -14.30 -7.49 15.57
C HIS A 285 -13.85 -6.05 15.26
N ALA A 286 -13.75 -5.17 16.27
CA ALA A 286 -13.11 -3.87 16.09
C ALA A 286 -11.58 -3.98 16.15
N GLU A 287 -10.89 -3.25 15.28
CA GLU A 287 -9.41 -3.23 15.26
C GLU A 287 -8.80 -2.27 16.29
N SER A 288 -9.59 -1.34 16.82
CA SER A 288 -9.18 -0.38 17.85
C SER A 288 -10.37 0.10 18.65
N ASN A 289 -10.12 0.80 19.76
CA ASN A 289 -11.16 1.56 20.45
C ASN A 289 -11.63 2.75 19.58
N PRO A 290 -12.86 3.27 19.80
CA PRO A 290 -13.31 4.47 19.14
C PRO A 290 -12.38 5.64 19.44
N VAL A 291 -12.16 6.48 18.43
CA VAL A 291 -11.35 7.70 18.53
C VAL A 291 -12.29 8.91 18.55
N ALA A 292 -12.01 9.88 19.41
CA ALA A 292 -12.70 11.16 19.41
C ALA A 292 -12.23 11.97 18.19
N VAL A 293 -13.18 12.38 17.36
CA VAL A 293 -12.93 13.05 16.08
C VAL A 293 -13.84 14.28 15.93
N ILE A 294 -13.45 15.17 15.03
CA ILE A 294 -14.26 16.29 14.57
C ILE A 294 -14.25 16.30 13.03
N ALA A 295 -15.35 16.72 12.41
CA ALA A 295 -15.39 16.89 10.97
C ALA A 295 -14.33 17.91 10.51
N ALA A 296 -13.63 17.64 9.41
CA ALA A 296 -12.52 18.45 8.92
C ALA A 296 -12.92 19.91 8.64
N GLU A 297 -14.14 20.15 8.14
CA GLU A 297 -14.64 21.51 7.92
C GLU A 297 -14.95 22.23 9.24
N ARG A 298 -15.48 21.50 10.24
CA ARG A 298 -15.71 22.05 11.58
C ARG A 298 -14.39 22.32 12.30
N TYR A 299 -13.39 21.48 12.14
CA TYR A 299 -12.04 21.70 12.66
C TYR A 299 -11.48 23.05 12.23
N LYS A 300 -11.53 23.37 10.92
CA LYS A 300 -11.04 24.65 10.40
C LYS A 300 -11.82 25.83 10.99
N ALA A 301 -13.14 25.70 11.08
CA ALA A 301 -14.02 26.74 11.60
C ALA A 301 -13.77 27.02 13.10
N VAL A 302 -13.50 25.98 13.90
CA VAL A 302 -13.32 26.10 15.35
C VAL A 302 -11.88 26.52 15.72
N PHE A 303 -10.87 25.95 15.07
CA PHE A 303 -9.47 26.18 15.44
C PHE A 303 -8.76 27.22 14.57
N HIS A 304 -9.40 27.69 13.49
CA HIS A 304 -8.82 28.63 12.52
C HIS A 304 -7.44 28.20 12.01
N LYS A 305 -7.26 26.88 11.81
CA LYS A 305 -5.99 26.25 11.42
C LYS A 305 -6.21 25.22 10.31
N PRO A 306 -5.18 24.94 9.49
CA PRO A 306 -5.25 23.85 8.52
C PRO A 306 -5.44 22.51 9.22
N VAL A 307 -6.08 21.58 8.52
CA VAL A 307 -6.33 20.23 9.03
C VAL A 307 -5.01 19.46 9.18
N PRO A 308 -4.71 18.87 10.34
CA PRO A 308 -3.51 18.08 10.56
C PRO A 308 -3.66 16.72 9.89
N LEU A 309 -3.07 16.57 8.70
CA LEU A 309 -3.14 15.33 7.91
C LEU A 309 -2.64 14.09 8.67
N THR A 310 -1.68 14.26 9.58
CA THR A 310 -1.15 13.19 10.44
C THR A 310 -2.19 12.59 11.39
N ARG A 311 -3.30 13.29 11.65
CA ARG A 311 -4.45 12.85 12.46
C ARG A 311 -5.75 12.69 11.67
N MET A 312 -5.73 12.95 10.36
CA MET A 312 -6.89 12.76 9.51
C MET A 312 -7.21 11.27 9.37
N LEU A 313 -8.50 10.92 9.42
CA LEU A 313 -8.92 9.53 9.20
C LEU A 313 -8.65 9.12 7.75
N ARG A 314 -8.22 7.87 7.55
CA ARG A 314 -7.86 7.34 6.22
C ARG A 314 -9.04 6.98 5.34
N ARG A 315 -10.27 7.12 5.83
CA ARG A 315 -11.50 6.82 5.09
C ARG A 315 -12.56 7.86 5.47
N GLN A 316 -13.30 8.32 4.46
CA GLN A 316 -14.44 9.20 4.64
C GLN A 316 -15.63 8.42 5.20
N ILE A 317 -16.54 9.13 5.88
CA ILE A 317 -17.81 8.59 6.37
C ILE A 317 -18.91 9.44 5.73
N ASN A 318 -19.79 8.83 4.93
CA ASN A 318 -20.84 9.56 4.20
C ASN A 318 -20.29 10.74 3.37
N HIS A 319 -19.13 10.54 2.72
CA HIS A 319 -18.39 11.58 1.96
C HIS A 319 -17.84 12.74 2.80
N GLU A 320 -17.89 12.64 4.12
CA GLU A 320 -17.32 13.62 5.04
C GLU A 320 -15.98 13.14 5.59
N GLU A 321 -15.07 14.10 5.76
CA GLU A 321 -13.72 13.90 6.28
C GLU A 321 -13.67 14.18 7.78
N TYR A 322 -12.91 13.37 8.51
CA TYR A 322 -12.80 13.48 9.97
C TYR A 322 -11.33 13.55 10.40
N VAL A 323 -11.11 14.24 11.51
CA VAL A 323 -9.79 14.44 12.11
C VAL A 323 -9.85 13.99 13.56
N ALA A 324 -8.91 13.15 13.98
CA ALA A 324 -8.76 12.76 15.37
C ALA A 324 -8.28 13.94 16.22
N LEU A 325 -8.97 14.21 17.33
CA LEU A 325 -8.63 15.30 18.24
C LEU A 325 -7.39 14.96 19.07
N SER A 326 -6.51 15.94 19.26
CA SER A 326 -5.42 15.86 20.23
C SER A 326 -5.90 16.22 21.64
N ALA A 327 -5.11 15.88 22.66
CA ALA A 327 -5.40 16.29 24.03
C ALA A 327 -5.45 17.81 24.18
N GLN A 328 -4.54 18.53 23.52
CA GLN A 328 -4.49 20.00 23.58
C GLN A 328 -5.73 20.64 22.93
N GLU A 329 -6.19 20.10 21.80
CA GLU A 329 -7.41 20.58 21.14
C GLU A 329 -8.64 20.34 21.99
N LEU A 330 -8.77 19.15 22.60
CA LEU A 330 -9.89 18.87 23.49
C LEU A 330 -9.89 19.81 24.71
N LYS A 331 -8.73 20.07 25.32
CA LYS A 331 -8.62 21.06 26.41
C LYS A 331 -9.14 22.43 25.98
N THR A 332 -8.76 22.90 24.79
CA THR A 332 -9.25 24.18 24.24
C THR A 332 -10.77 24.20 24.11
N LEU A 333 -11.38 23.13 23.55
CA LEU A 333 -12.84 23.04 23.42
C LEU A 333 -13.55 23.09 24.77
N VAL A 334 -13.00 22.41 25.78
CA VAL A 334 -13.55 22.35 27.15
C VAL A 334 -13.45 23.70 27.85
N VAL A 335 -12.25 24.29 27.86
CA VAL A 335 -11.99 25.58 28.55
C VAL A 335 -12.80 26.71 27.93
N GLN A 336 -12.91 26.73 26.60
CA GLN A 336 -13.67 27.77 25.89
C GLN A 336 -15.17 27.46 25.81
N LYS A 337 -15.62 26.29 26.29
CA LYS A 337 -17.00 25.79 26.18
C LYS A 337 -17.54 25.84 24.75
N LEU A 338 -16.70 25.55 23.77
CA LEU A 338 -17.04 25.63 22.36
C LEU A 338 -17.36 24.25 21.79
N ALA A 339 -18.44 24.18 21.00
CA ALA A 339 -18.68 23.14 19.99
C ALA A 339 -18.54 21.67 20.47
N LEU A 340 -18.82 21.36 21.75
CA LEU A 340 -18.75 19.98 22.26
C LEU A 340 -19.69 19.03 21.50
N ASN A 341 -20.80 19.55 20.96
CA ASN A 341 -21.73 18.83 20.10
C ASN A 341 -21.16 18.43 18.73
N THR A 342 -19.99 18.94 18.35
CA THR A 342 -19.31 18.58 17.09
C THR A 342 -18.36 17.39 17.23
N ILE A 343 -18.08 16.97 18.46
CA ILE A 343 -17.24 15.81 18.74
C ILE A 343 -18.03 14.54 18.42
N ASN A 344 -17.47 13.73 17.53
CA ASN A 344 -17.96 12.42 17.17
C ASN A 344 -16.98 11.34 17.65
N PHE A 345 -17.45 10.10 17.73
CA PHE A 345 -16.62 8.95 18.05
C PHE A 345 -16.64 8.00 16.86
N VAL A 346 -15.48 7.64 16.33
CA VAL A 346 -15.39 6.78 15.13
C VAL A 346 -14.60 5.54 15.43
N ILE A 347 -15.09 4.39 14.94
CA ILE A 347 -14.41 3.10 15.05
C ILE A 347 -14.29 2.44 13.66
N PRO A 348 -13.16 1.78 13.35
CA PRO A 348 -13.04 0.93 12.18
C PRO A 348 -13.79 -0.40 12.40
N VAL A 349 -14.61 -0.80 11.43
CA VAL A 349 -15.34 -2.08 11.43
C VAL A 349 -15.07 -2.82 10.13
N LEU A 350 -14.72 -4.11 10.21
CA LEU A 350 -14.63 -4.97 9.03
C LEU A 350 -16.03 -5.40 8.61
N LYS A 351 -16.39 -5.16 7.35
CA LYS A 351 -17.64 -5.64 6.75
C LYS A 351 -17.34 -6.54 5.57
N VAL A 352 -18.16 -7.58 5.42
CA VAL A 352 -18.14 -8.44 4.22
C VAL A 352 -18.89 -7.72 3.11
N ILE A 353 -18.25 -7.58 1.95
CA ILE A 353 -18.84 -6.95 0.77
C ILE A 353 -19.33 -8.04 -0.19
N ARG A 354 -20.30 -7.71 -1.04
CA ARG A 354 -20.80 -8.59 -2.10
C ARG A 354 -19.62 -9.04 -2.98
N GLY A 355 -19.35 -10.34 -3.00
CA GLY A 355 -18.12 -10.92 -3.58
C GLY A 355 -17.21 -11.62 -2.56
N GLY A 356 -17.56 -11.61 -1.27
CA GLY A 356 -16.94 -12.47 -0.25
C GLY A 356 -15.64 -11.94 0.37
N TYR A 357 -15.20 -10.74 0.00
CA TYR A 357 -14.03 -10.10 0.61
C TYR A 357 -14.41 -9.10 1.70
N TYR A 358 -13.44 -8.77 2.56
CA TYR A 358 -13.62 -7.83 3.67
C TYR A 358 -13.15 -6.44 3.30
N GLU A 359 -13.94 -5.43 3.65
CA GLU A 359 -13.57 -4.02 3.58
C GLU A 359 -13.63 -3.40 4.97
N THR A 360 -12.68 -2.52 5.30
CA THR A 360 -12.78 -1.72 6.52
C THR A 360 -13.63 -0.49 6.26
N GLN A 361 -14.70 -0.33 7.02
CA GLN A 361 -15.56 0.85 7.00
C GLN A 361 -15.41 1.62 8.32
N MET A 362 -15.35 2.93 8.22
CA MET A 362 -15.37 3.80 9.40
C MET A 362 -16.82 4.05 9.79
N GLN A 363 -17.12 3.83 11.06
CA GLN A 363 -18.48 3.98 11.59
C GLN A 363 -18.49 4.97 12.74
N VAL A 364 -19.40 5.94 12.69
CA VAL A 364 -19.71 6.78 13.84
C VAL A 364 -20.43 5.94 14.89
N VAL A 365 -19.90 5.94 16.10
CA VAL A 365 -20.47 5.27 17.27
C VAL A 365 -21.31 6.27 18.04
N ASN A 366 -22.61 5.99 18.15
CA ASN A 366 -23.50 6.81 18.96
C ASN A 366 -23.33 6.47 20.46
N LEU A 367 -22.42 7.16 21.12
CA LEU A 367 -22.23 7.03 22.56
C LEU A 367 -23.28 7.83 23.36
N GLY A 368 -23.83 8.90 22.77
CA GLY A 368 -24.79 9.81 23.40
C GLY A 368 -24.35 11.26 23.19
N LYS A 369 -25.19 12.22 23.59
CA LYS A 369 -24.82 13.64 23.55
C LYS A 369 -23.88 13.98 24.70
N ILE A 370 -22.82 14.73 24.42
CA ILE A 370 -21.87 15.19 25.44
C ILE A 370 -22.51 16.33 26.22
N LYS A 371 -22.66 16.13 27.54
CA LYS A 371 -23.12 17.16 28.49
C LYS A 371 -21.96 17.99 29.00
N GLU A 372 -20.88 17.33 29.41
CA GLU A 372 -19.71 17.95 30.02
C GLU A 372 -18.48 17.06 29.79
N ILE A 373 -17.29 17.66 29.73
CA ILE A 373 -16.03 16.94 29.77
C ILE A 373 -15.18 17.54 30.90
N LYS A 374 -14.73 16.69 31.83
CA LYS A 374 -13.80 17.07 32.89
C LYS A 374 -12.39 16.61 32.56
N ILE A 375 -11.41 17.46 32.85
CA ILE A 375 -9.99 17.15 32.69
C ILE A 375 -9.52 16.49 33.99
N ASN A 376 -8.97 15.29 33.90
CA ASN A 376 -8.49 14.54 35.06
C ASN A 376 -7.00 14.85 35.28
N GLY A 377 -6.62 15.27 36.49
CA GLY A 377 -5.22 15.31 36.95
C GLY A 377 -4.42 16.56 36.58
N ASP A 378 -4.88 17.74 37.00
CA ASP A 378 -4.11 19.01 36.91
C ASP A 378 -3.25 19.27 38.16
N THR A 379 -2.76 18.21 38.82
CA THR A 379 -1.79 18.34 39.91
C THR A 379 -0.37 18.27 39.34
N GLN A 380 0.44 19.26 39.67
CA GLN A 380 1.81 19.50 39.21
C GLN A 380 2.85 18.41 39.56
N MET A 381 2.52 17.12 39.45
CA MET A 381 3.51 16.05 39.50
C MET A 381 3.63 15.44 38.11
N GLN A 382 4.73 15.83 37.46
CA GLN A 382 5.23 15.31 36.20
C GLN A 382 5.21 13.77 36.21
N GLN A 383 4.40 13.17 35.35
CA GLN A 383 4.66 11.93 34.58
C GLN A 383 3.41 11.32 33.93
N HIS A 384 2.19 11.75 34.30
CA HIS A 384 0.95 11.22 33.69
C HIS A 384 0.29 12.25 32.76
N LYS A 385 0.05 11.86 31.50
CA LYS A 385 -0.74 12.68 30.54
C LYS A 385 -2.17 12.83 31.08
N PRO A 386 -2.78 14.03 31.05
CA PRO A 386 -4.12 14.22 31.59
C PRO A 386 -5.14 13.43 30.79
N GLY A 387 -5.89 12.58 31.48
CA GLY A 387 -7.06 11.91 30.91
C GLY A 387 -8.27 12.83 30.91
N PHE A 388 -9.34 12.44 30.23
CA PHE A 388 -10.60 13.19 30.24
C PHE A 388 -11.75 12.27 30.64
N THR A 389 -12.69 12.80 31.41
CA THR A 389 -13.96 12.13 31.73
C THR A 389 -15.08 12.83 30.98
N VAL A 390 -15.76 12.12 30.08
CA VAL A 390 -16.88 12.63 29.30
C VAL A 390 -18.18 12.18 29.96
N TYR A 391 -19.00 13.16 30.36
CA TYR A 391 -20.34 12.94 30.90
C TYR A 391 -21.35 13.09 29.77
N LEU A 392 -22.14 12.04 29.56
CA LEU A 392 -23.15 11.98 28.51
C LEU A 392 -24.54 12.26 29.09
N GLU A 393 -25.43 12.85 28.29
CA GLU A 393 -26.83 13.03 28.68
C GLU A 393 -27.50 11.67 28.93
N GLY A 394 -28.04 11.49 30.15
CA GLY A 394 -28.82 10.30 30.52
C GLY A 394 -28.04 8.97 30.58
N LYS A 395 -26.70 9.00 30.64
CA LYS A 395 -25.86 7.79 30.59
C LYS A 395 -24.63 7.86 31.51
N THR A 396 -23.94 6.72 31.62
CA THR A 396 -22.66 6.54 32.32
C THR A 396 -21.55 7.38 31.69
N ALA A 397 -20.67 7.93 32.53
CA ALA A 397 -19.46 8.62 32.09
C ALA A 397 -18.50 7.64 31.39
N LEU A 398 -17.71 8.15 30.46
CA LEU A 398 -16.63 7.40 29.80
C LEU A 398 -15.31 8.15 29.89
N SER A 399 -14.20 7.44 29.74
CA SER A 399 -12.87 8.05 29.69
C SER A 399 -12.40 8.28 28.26
N LEU A 400 -11.69 9.38 28.02
CA LEU A 400 -10.84 9.57 26.85
C LEU A 400 -9.37 9.55 27.29
N ASN A 401 -8.62 8.62 26.69
CA ASN A 401 -7.23 8.37 27.02
C ASN A 401 -6.36 8.84 25.85
N PRO A 402 -5.49 9.83 26.06
CA PRO A 402 -4.52 10.24 25.05
C PRO A 402 -3.48 9.16 24.84
N SER A 403 -3.20 8.83 23.58
CA SER A 403 -2.17 7.87 23.23
C SER A 403 -1.48 8.24 21.92
N ASN A 404 -0.16 8.01 21.86
CA ASN A 404 0.63 8.09 20.63
C ASN A 404 0.62 6.75 19.88
N GLU A 405 -0.21 5.80 20.32
CA GLU A 405 -0.36 4.52 19.66
C GLU A 405 -0.74 4.73 18.20
N PHE A 406 0.03 4.08 17.34
CA PHE A 406 -0.23 4.11 15.92
C PHE A 406 -1.38 3.17 15.57
N ILE A 407 -2.43 3.73 14.98
CA ILE A 407 -3.54 2.96 14.42
C ILE A 407 -3.61 3.12 12.91
N ARG A 408 -3.99 2.04 12.22
CA ARG A 408 -3.99 1.97 10.75
C ARG A 408 -4.88 2.99 10.06
N TRP A 409 -5.90 3.45 10.75
CA TRP A 409 -6.98 4.22 10.16
C TRP A 409 -6.82 5.73 10.36
N VAL A 410 -5.68 6.16 10.91
CA VAL A 410 -5.33 7.57 11.15
C VAL A 410 -3.99 7.91 10.49
N GLY A 411 -3.94 9.09 9.90
CA GLY A 411 -2.74 9.68 9.32
C GLY A 411 -2.64 9.46 7.81
N LEU A 412 -2.81 10.54 7.07
CA LEU A 412 -2.56 10.68 5.64
C LEU A 412 -1.16 11.23 5.37
#